data_AF-A0A9E3XNY5-F1
#
_entry.id   AF-A0A9E3XNY5-F1
#
_cell.length_a   1.000
_cell.length_b   1.000
_cell.length_c   1.000
_cell.angle_alpha   90.00
_cell.angle_beta   90.00
_cell.angle_gamma   90.00
#
_symmetry.space_group_name_H-M   'P 1'
#
loop_
_entity.id
_entity.type
_entity.pdbx_description
1 polymer ?
#
loop_
_entity_poly.entity_id
_entity_poly.type
_entity_poly.pdbx_seq_one_letter_code
_entity_poly.pdbx_strand_id
1 'polypeptide(L)'
;MDTGIERIGDVPVLRGDDISRRDDVARGDEPCTEDAAFAVLRLVGDHPGQMGRLRAARLVGGYAVPHRDREEAERLRGYAIEIDWPLREITRLVDALISGKLVAQTPGPRPVLVLTRSGHRALEALVGARQAGLVTA
;
A
#
# COMPACT_ATOMS: atom_id res chain seq x y z
N MET A 1 24.35 -8.05 17.15
CA MET A 1 23.55 -8.01 15.90
C MET A 1 22.41 -8.97 16.10
N ASP A 2 21.28 -8.45 16.57
CA ASP A 2 20.05 -9.19 16.86
C ASP A 2 18.92 -8.46 16.15
N THR A 3 18.44 -9.00 15.03
CA THR A 3 17.23 -8.50 14.38
C THR A 3 16.02 -9.05 15.13
N GLY A 4 15.40 -8.21 15.95
CA GLY A 4 14.29 -8.55 16.84
C GLY A 4 13.01 -8.93 16.10
N ILE A 5 12.81 -10.22 15.87
CA ILE A 5 11.51 -10.80 15.54
C ILE A 5 10.81 -11.11 16.87
N GLU A 6 9.91 -10.25 17.33
CA GLU A 6 9.00 -10.62 18.44
C GLU A 6 7.76 -11.33 17.91
N ARG A 7 7.45 -12.46 18.52
CA ARG A 7 6.31 -13.30 18.20
C ARG A 7 5.10 -12.89 19.05
N ILE A 8 3.97 -12.61 18.41
CA ILE A 8 2.66 -12.62 19.09
C ILE A 8 1.95 -13.91 18.63
N GLY A 9 2.16 -15.00 19.37
CA GLY A 9 1.71 -16.35 18.98
C GLY A 9 2.53 -16.97 17.85
N ASP A 10 1.90 -17.85 17.05
CA ASP A 10 2.53 -18.58 15.92
C ASP A 10 2.57 -17.78 14.60
N VAL A 11 2.14 -16.52 14.60
CA VAL A 11 2.07 -15.70 13.38
C VAL A 11 3.26 -14.74 13.34
N PRO A 12 4.11 -14.77 12.29
CA PRO A 12 5.19 -13.83 12.15
C PRO A 12 4.62 -12.42 11.89
N VAL A 13 4.88 -11.49 12.80
CA VAL A 13 4.58 -10.06 12.64
C VAL A 13 5.89 -9.34 12.36
N LEU A 14 5.96 -8.62 11.24
CA LEU A 14 7.10 -7.76 10.95
C LEU A 14 6.97 -6.48 11.76
N ARG A 15 7.99 -6.20 12.58
CA ARG A 15 8.10 -4.98 13.38
C ARG A 15 8.56 -3.84 12.47
N GLY A 16 7.87 -2.69 12.56
CA GLY A 16 8.22 -1.46 11.85
C GLY A 16 9.33 -0.64 12.51
N ASP A 17 10.15 -1.25 13.37
CA ASP A 17 11.19 -0.55 14.13
C ASP A 17 12.56 -0.74 13.47
N ASP A 18 12.81 -0.01 12.39
CA ASP A 18 14.16 0.33 11.88
C ASP A 18 14.16 1.65 11.07
N ILE A 19 13.15 2.50 11.25
CA ILE A 19 13.15 3.89 10.75
C ILE A 19 13.66 4.83 11.83
N SER A 20 14.96 4.77 12.12
CA SER A 20 15.63 5.80 12.90
C SER A 20 16.84 6.35 12.15
N ARG A 21 16.72 7.65 11.86
CA ARG A 21 17.77 8.62 11.49
C ARG A 21 18.53 8.36 10.19
N ARG A 22 18.01 8.98 9.13
CA ARG A 22 18.86 9.79 8.25
C ARG A 22 18.39 11.23 8.31
N ASP A 23 18.94 11.95 9.29
CA ASP A 23 19.25 13.36 9.09
C ASP A 23 20.27 13.41 7.93
N ASP A 24 20.12 14.36 7.01
CA ASP A 24 20.93 14.57 5.78
C ASP A 24 20.53 13.79 4.52
N VAL A 25 19.34 14.05 3.96
CA VAL A 25 19.12 13.98 2.49
C VAL A 25 18.23 15.16 2.05
N ALA A 26 18.61 15.74 0.91
CA ALA A 26 18.14 17.00 0.35
C ALA A 26 16.61 17.16 0.21
N ARG A 27 16.16 18.42 0.20
CA ARG A 27 14.84 18.82 -0.32
C ARG A 27 14.63 18.24 -1.73
N GLY A 28 13.68 17.33 -1.90
CA GLY A 28 13.19 16.84 -3.19
C GLY A 28 12.34 15.59 -3.01
N ASP A 29 11.05 15.69 -3.34
CA ASP A 29 10.03 14.63 -3.38
C ASP A 29 9.52 14.13 -2.03
N GLU A 30 8.67 14.95 -1.38
CA GLU A 30 7.62 14.38 -0.53
C GLU A 30 6.84 13.36 -1.38
N PRO A 31 6.73 12.09 -0.95
CA PRO A 31 5.98 11.08 -1.68
C PRO A 31 4.56 11.59 -1.85
N CYS A 32 4.21 11.80 -3.11
CA CYS A 32 3.03 12.57 -3.47
C CYS A 32 1.79 11.68 -3.31
N THR A 33 0.63 12.28 -3.10
CA THR A 33 -0.67 11.57 -3.04
C THR A 33 -0.86 10.58 -4.21
N GLU A 34 -0.22 10.84 -5.35
CA GLU A 34 -0.24 9.99 -6.53
C GLU A 34 0.52 8.66 -6.35
N ASP A 35 1.65 8.65 -5.63
CA ASP A 35 2.42 7.43 -5.34
C ASP A 35 1.63 6.48 -4.44
N ALA A 36 0.99 7.05 -3.42
CA ALA A 36 0.08 6.32 -2.55
C ALA A 36 -1.14 5.80 -3.31
N ALA A 37 -1.71 6.60 -4.20
CA ALA A 37 -2.82 6.16 -5.03
C ALA A 37 -2.40 5.02 -5.97
N PHE A 38 -1.24 5.16 -6.61
CA PHE A 38 -0.66 4.13 -7.47
C PHE A 38 -0.40 2.84 -6.70
N ALA A 39 0.22 2.91 -5.52
CA ALA A 39 0.49 1.75 -4.66
C ALA A 39 -0.81 1.03 -4.26
N VAL A 40 -1.87 1.75 -3.88
CA VAL A 40 -3.18 1.16 -3.60
C VAL A 40 -3.77 0.49 -4.83
N LEU A 41 -3.78 1.17 -5.98
CA LEU A 41 -4.35 0.62 -7.22
C LEU A 41 -3.61 -0.63 -7.67
N ARG A 42 -2.27 -0.61 -7.62
CA ARG A 42 -1.42 -1.77 -7.95
C ARG A 42 -1.68 -2.92 -6.98
N LEU A 43 -1.70 -2.65 -5.67
CA LEU A 43 -1.99 -3.66 -4.64
C LEU A 43 -3.35 -4.34 -4.84
N VAL A 44 -4.40 -3.56 -5.13
CA VAL A 44 -5.75 -4.09 -5.36
C VAL A 44 -5.83 -4.84 -6.71
N GLY A 45 -5.13 -4.36 -7.73
CA GLY A 45 -5.08 -4.98 -9.06
C GLY A 45 -4.36 -6.32 -9.07
N ASP A 46 -3.24 -6.42 -8.36
CA ASP A 46 -2.41 -7.63 -8.30
C ASP A 46 -3.00 -8.68 -7.34
N HIS A 47 -3.83 -8.26 -6.39
CA HIS A 47 -4.47 -9.13 -5.39
C HIS A 47 -6.01 -8.99 -5.37
N PRO A 48 -6.69 -9.28 -6.48
CA PRO A 48 -8.13 -9.08 -6.60
C PRO A 48 -8.88 -9.93 -5.58
N GLY A 49 -9.79 -9.30 -4.83
CA GLY A 49 -10.64 -9.97 -3.86
C GLY A 49 -9.96 -10.40 -2.55
N GLN A 50 -8.69 -9.99 -2.32
CA GLN A 50 -7.94 -10.35 -1.10
C GLN A 50 -7.76 -9.16 -0.13
N MET A 51 -8.04 -7.94 -0.59
CA MET A 51 -7.70 -6.72 0.14
C MET A 51 -8.95 -6.06 0.71
N GLY A 52 -9.07 -6.03 2.02
CA GLY A 52 -10.04 -5.15 2.70
C GLY A 52 -9.50 -3.72 2.78
N ARG A 53 -10.40 -2.74 2.89
CA ARG A 53 -10.06 -1.29 3.02
C ARG A 53 -8.93 -1.01 4.00
N LEU A 54 -9.05 -1.47 5.25
CA LEU A 54 -8.05 -1.23 6.29
C LEU A 54 -6.75 -1.99 6.04
N ARG A 55 -6.83 -3.20 5.46
CA ARG A 55 -5.64 -4.00 5.14
C ARG A 55 -4.80 -3.31 4.06
N ALA A 56 -5.45 -2.81 3.01
CA ALA A 56 -4.78 -2.05 1.95
C ALA A 56 -4.09 -0.80 2.50
N ALA A 57 -4.79 -0.01 3.31
CA ALA A 57 -4.22 1.19 3.92
C ALA A 57 -3.01 0.89 4.81
N ARG A 58 -3.06 -0.20 5.60
CA ARG A 58 -1.92 -0.61 6.43
C ARG A 58 -0.72 -1.07 5.61
N LEU A 59 -0.95 -1.90 4.60
CA LEU A 59 0.12 -2.40 3.73
C LEU A 59 0.83 -1.26 2.99
N VAL A 60 0.06 -0.36 2.37
CA VAL A 60 0.62 0.80 1.67
C VAL A 60 1.35 1.73 2.63
N GLY A 61 0.80 1.97 3.82
CA GLY A 61 1.45 2.80 4.83
C GLY A 61 2.61 2.16 5.59
N GLY A 62 3.04 0.94 5.25
CA GLY A 62 4.11 0.25 5.96
C GLY A 62 3.76 -0.17 7.40
N TYR A 63 2.48 -0.16 7.78
CA TYR A 63 2.04 -0.61 9.10
C TYR A 63 2.06 -2.13 9.20
N ALA A 64 2.27 -2.66 10.40
CA ALA A 64 2.23 -4.09 10.64
C ALA A 64 0.88 -4.72 10.27
N VAL A 65 0.92 -5.78 9.46
CA VAL A 65 -0.24 -6.57 9.04
C VAL A 65 0.08 -8.06 9.24
N PRO A 66 -0.88 -8.88 9.71
CA PRO A 66 -0.69 -10.33 9.76
C PRO A 66 -0.50 -10.91 8.34
N HIS A 67 0.48 -11.80 8.22
CA HIS A 67 0.76 -12.54 6.99
C HIS A 67 0.64 -14.04 7.25
N ARG A 68 0.26 -14.81 6.22
CA ARG A 68 0.19 -16.27 6.27
C ARG A 68 1.59 -16.88 6.42
N ASP A 69 2.55 -16.34 5.69
CA ASP A 69 3.93 -16.82 5.63
C ASP A 69 4.90 -15.70 5.22
N ARG A 70 6.20 -16.02 5.25
CA ARG A 70 7.28 -15.08 4.91
C ARG A 70 7.24 -14.67 3.44
N GLU A 71 6.82 -15.55 2.54
CA GLU A 71 6.78 -15.26 1.11
C GLU A 71 5.68 -14.23 0.79
N GLU A 72 4.50 -14.37 1.41
CA GLU A 72 3.45 -13.36 1.35
C GLU A 72 3.94 -12.01 1.88
N ALA A 73 4.66 -12.03 3.01
CA ALA A 73 5.20 -10.80 3.59
C ALA A 73 6.18 -10.10 2.63
N GLU A 74 7.14 -10.83 2.04
CA GLU A 74 8.10 -10.26 1.08
C GLU A 74 7.41 -9.75 -0.19
N ARG A 75 6.42 -10.48 -0.74
CA ARG A 75 5.65 -10.01 -1.90
C ARG A 75 4.90 -8.71 -1.63
N LEU A 76 4.33 -8.58 -0.43
CA LEU A 76 3.52 -7.41 -0.06
C LEU A 76 4.35 -6.19 0.37
N ARG A 77 5.61 -6.37 0.79
CA ARG A 77 6.51 -5.25 1.14
C ARG A 77 6.71 -4.27 0.00
N GLY A 78 6.71 -4.73 -1.25
CA GLY A 78 6.94 -3.87 -2.42
C GLY A 78 5.85 -2.83 -2.67
N TYR A 79 4.71 -2.89 -1.99
CA TYR A 79 3.63 -1.88 -2.08
C TYR A 79 3.68 -0.86 -0.94
N ALA A 80 4.50 -1.09 0.08
CA ALA A 80 4.69 -0.11 1.13
C ALA A 80 5.43 1.10 0.55
N ILE A 81 5.00 2.29 0.94
CA ILE A 81 5.62 3.55 0.56
C ILE A 81 6.21 4.22 1.81
N GLU A 82 7.39 4.79 1.65
CA GLU A 82 8.10 5.48 2.73
C GLU A 82 7.48 6.87 2.94
N ILE A 83 6.32 6.91 3.59
CA ILE A 83 5.57 8.15 3.84
C ILE A 83 5.26 8.30 5.33
N ASP A 84 5.45 9.50 5.87
CA ASP A 84 5.06 9.83 7.26
C ASP A 84 3.59 10.27 7.32
N TRP A 85 2.70 9.44 6.77
CA TRP A 85 1.26 9.68 6.88
C TRP A 85 0.66 8.84 8.00
N PRO A 86 -0.14 9.46 8.89
CA PRO A 86 -0.89 8.68 9.85
C PRO A 86 -1.91 7.81 9.10
N LEU A 87 -2.17 6.61 9.61
CA LEU A 87 -3.04 5.60 8.96
C LEU A 87 -4.41 6.17 8.52
N ARG A 88 -4.92 7.18 9.21
CA ARG A 88 -6.16 7.89 8.84
C ARG A 88 -6.09 8.57 7.47
N GLU A 89 -4.95 9.16 7.08
CA GLU A 89 -4.83 9.84 5.79
C GLU A 89 -4.75 8.83 4.64
N ILE A 90 -4.03 7.73 4.83
CA ILE A 90 -4.00 6.63 3.85
C ILE A 90 -5.38 5.99 3.71
N THR A 91 -6.10 5.85 4.82
CA THR A 91 -7.48 5.36 4.79
C THR A 91 -8.41 6.32 4.04
N ARG A 92 -8.27 7.63 4.23
CA ARG A 92 -9.01 8.66 3.48
C ARG A 92 -8.68 8.62 2.00
N LEU A 93 -7.42 8.36 1.63
CA LEU A 93 -7.04 8.17 0.24
C LEU A 93 -7.76 6.95 -0.36
N VAL A 94 -7.77 5.81 0.33
CA VAL A 94 -8.53 4.62 -0.12
C VAL A 94 -10.01 4.96 -0.29
N ASP A 95 -10.60 5.71 0.64
CA ASP A 95 -11.99 6.18 0.52
C ASP A 95 -12.20 7.08 -0.69
N ALA A 96 -11.27 8.00 -0.97
CA ALA A 96 -11.33 8.87 -2.14
C ALA A 96 -11.26 8.07 -3.46
N LEU A 97 -10.45 7.01 -3.52
CA LEU A 97 -10.41 6.10 -4.69
C LEU A 97 -11.72 5.32 -4.87
N ILE A 98 -12.39 4.98 -3.77
CA ILE A 98 -13.72 4.34 -3.80
C ILE A 98 -14.78 5.35 -4.28
N SER A 99 -14.81 6.55 -3.69
CA SER A 99 -15.74 7.62 -4.09
C SER A 99 -15.53 8.05 -5.55
N GLY A 100 -14.27 8.09 -6.00
CA GLY A 100 -13.88 8.34 -7.38
C GLY A 100 -14.16 7.19 -8.35
N LYS A 101 -14.72 6.07 -7.87
CA LYS A 101 -15.06 4.87 -8.65
C LYS A 101 -13.85 4.25 -9.36
N LEU A 102 -12.63 4.43 -8.86
CA LEU A 102 -11.45 3.71 -9.34
C LEU A 102 -11.37 2.33 -8.67
N VAL A 103 -11.77 2.27 -7.41
CA VAL A 103 -11.92 1.04 -6.64
C VAL A 103 -13.40 0.86 -6.29
N ALA A 104 -13.90 -0.37 -6.35
CA ALA A 104 -15.18 -0.74 -5.78
C ALA A 104 -14.96 -1.62 -4.54
N GLN A 105 -15.88 -1.51 -3.59
CA GLN A 105 -15.93 -2.40 -2.45
C GLN A 105 -17.06 -3.41 -2.64
N THR A 106 -16.76 -4.70 -2.51
CA THR A 106 -17.78 -5.73 -2.62
C THR A 106 -18.76 -5.67 -1.44
N PRO A 107 -20.05 -5.96 -1.66
CA PRO A 107 -20.99 -6.08 -0.56
C PRO A 107 -20.74 -7.37 0.23
N GLY A 108 -21.07 -7.34 1.53
CA GLY A 108 -21.07 -8.54 2.38
C GLY A 108 -20.30 -8.38 3.70
N PRO A 109 -20.21 -9.46 4.50
CA PRO A 109 -19.62 -9.44 5.84
C PRO A 109 -18.11 -9.24 5.84
N ARG A 110 -17.44 -9.51 4.71
CA ARG A 110 -16.01 -9.29 4.50
C ARG A 110 -15.83 -8.52 3.19
N PRO A 111 -16.07 -7.20 3.21
CA PRO A 111 -15.97 -6.39 2.02
C PRO A 111 -14.51 -6.33 1.55
N VAL A 112 -14.29 -6.63 0.27
CA VAL A 112 -12.97 -6.59 -0.38
C VAL A 112 -12.97 -5.55 -1.49
N LEU A 113 -11.80 -5.01 -1.76
CA LEU A 113 -11.56 -4.04 -2.80
C LEU A 113 -11.31 -4.76 -4.12
N VAL A 114 -11.88 -4.21 -5.18
CA VAL A 114 -11.66 -4.63 -6.57
C VAL A 114 -11.48 -3.39 -7.43
N LEU A 115 -10.61 -3.47 -8.44
CA LEU A 115 -10.50 -2.38 -9.41
C LEU A 115 -11.78 -2.31 -10.26
N THR A 116 -12.25 -1.10 -10.52
CA THR A 116 -13.27 -0.90 -11.56
C THR A 116 -12.62 -0.84 -12.93
N ARG A 117 -13.44 -0.81 -14.00
CA ARG A 117 -12.93 -0.55 -15.35
C ARG A 117 -12.14 0.76 -15.44
N SER A 118 -12.58 1.80 -14.73
CA SER A 118 -11.87 3.09 -14.68
C SER A 118 -10.57 2.97 -13.88
N GLY A 119 -10.56 2.21 -12.79
CA GLY A 119 -9.36 1.91 -12.01
C GLY A 119 -8.29 1.18 -12.82
N HIS A 120 -8.69 0.16 -13.59
CA HIS A 120 -7.77 -0.55 -14.49
C HIS A 120 -7.13 0.39 -15.51
N ARG A 121 -7.91 1.23 -16.18
CA ARG A 121 -7.40 2.21 -17.15
C ARG A 121 -6.46 3.23 -16.52
N ALA A 122 -6.80 3.72 -15.33
CA ALA A 122 -5.95 4.65 -14.59
C ALA A 122 -4.61 4.00 -14.21
N LEU A 123 -4.65 2.75 -13.73
CA LEU A 123 -3.43 2.00 -13.41
C LEU A 123 -2.57 1.76 -14.67
N GLU A 124 -3.16 1.33 -15.78
CA GLU A 124 -2.46 1.15 -17.06
C GLU A 124 -1.80 2.46 -17.54
N ALA A 125 -2.51 3.59 -17.46
CA ALA A 125 -1.97 4.89 -17.82
C ALA A 125 -0.79 5.30 -16.92
N LEU A 126 -0.90 5.07 -15.60
CA LEU A 126 0.18 5.37 -14.65
C LEU A 126 1.41 4.49 -14.86
N VAL A 127 1.21 3.19 -15.11
CA VAL A 127 2.30 2.26 -15.46
C VAL A 127 2.99 2.71 -16.74
N GLY A 128 2.23 3.04 -17.78
CA GLY A 128 2.78 3.53 -19.05
C GLY A 128 3.55 4.85 -18.88
N ALA A 129 3.02 5.78 -18.09
CA ALA A 129 3.67 7.06 -17.81
C ALA A 129 5.00 6.88 -17.03
N ARG A 130 5.04 6.00 -16.03
CA ARG A 130 6.27 5.67 -15.29
C ARG A 130 7.30 4.98 -16.18
N GLN A 131 6.89 4.03 -17.01
CA GLN A 131 7.79 3.36 -17.96
C GLN A 131 8.38 4.31 -19.00
N ALA A 132 7.61 5.33 -19.41
CA ALA A 132 8.07 6.38 -20.30
C ALA A 132 8.92 7.46 -19.61
N GLY A 133 9.13 7.38 -18.29
CA GLY A 133 9.87 8.38 -17.51
C GLY A 133 9.14 9.72 -17.37
N LEU A 134 7.82 9.75 -17.56
CA LEU A 134 6.98 10.95 -17.50
C LEU A 134 6.50 11.30 -16.09
N VAL A 135 6.66 10.37 -15.14
CA VAL A 135 6.32 10.52 -13.72
C VAL A 135 7.48 9.93 -12.91
N THR A 136 8.00 10.70 -11.95
CA THR A 136 9.07 10.26 -11.04
C THR A 136 8.56 9.18 -10.07
N ALA A 137 9.46 8.31 -9.64
CA ALA A 137 9.15 7.11 -8.85
C ALA A 137 9.22 7.36 -7.35
#